data_AF-A0A936U734-F1
#
_entry.id   AF-A0A936U734-F1
#
_cell.length_a   1.000
_cell.length_b   1.000
_cell.length_c   1.000
_cell.angle_alpha   90.00
_cell.angle_beta   90.00
_cell.angle_gamma   90.00
#
_symmetry.space_group_name_H-M   'P 1'
#
loop_
_entity.id
_entity.type
_entity.pdbx_description
1 polymer ?
#
loop_
_entity_poly.entity_id
_entity_poly.type
_entity_poly.pdbx_seq_one_letter_code
_entity_poly.pdbx_strand_id
1 'polypeptide(L)'
;MTAEEVVDFIGARLRQRPPAGVSVAYLDGFMRRHRAALVQLFREQLGDRLAGRALPPPPVVQAVEGELPEHWTAARRTHANIAAMVVAARLEDERRAPTAEERRTLAAYSGWGGLTIEGAAHRFPQDFPVPEPRGLIHEFYTPAAVCAEVARVVEPLLPAGRSTPWSPARASGASSAPLRASPACAGRPSSIPSSRRGCSPR
;
A
#
# COMPACT_ATOMS: atom_id res chain seq x y z
N MET A 1 22.55 12.00 -5.45
CA MET A 1 22.20 12.45 -4.09
C MET A 1 22.06 11.20 -3.24
N THR A 2 22.81 11.05 -2.15
CA THR A 2 22.82 9.85 -1.29
C THR A 2 21.63 9.84 -0.32
N ALA A 3 21.34 8.70 0.30
CA ALA A 3 20.28 8.58 1.30
C ALA A 3 20.57 9.47 2.52
N GLU A 4 21.84 9.58 2.89
CA GLU A 4 22.36 10.47 3.93
C GLU A 4 22.07 11.94 3.60
N GLU A 5 22.40 12.36 2.37
CA GLU A 5 22.14 13.74 1.90
C GLU A 5 20.64 14.08 1.89
N VAL A 6 19.78 13.11 1.56
CA VAL A 6 18.32 13.29 1.60
C VAL A 6 17.83 13.51 3.02
N VAL A 7 18.26 12.67 3.97
CA VAL A 7 17.84 12.77 5.37
C VAL A 7 18.31 14.10 5.97
N ASP A 8 19.53 14.52 5.66
CA ASP A 8 20.07 15.79 6.14
C ASP A 8 19.36 16.99 5.48
N PHE A 9 19.01 16.91 4.19
CA PHE A 9 18.20 17.91 3.49
C PHE A 9 16.80 18.05 4.09
N ILE A 10 16.09 16.93 4.31
CA ILE A 10 14.75 16.93 4.93
C ILE A 10 14.84 17.53 6.34
N GLY A 11 15.84 17.14 7.13
CA GLY A 11 16.07 17.69 8.46
C GLY A 11 16.26 19.21 8.42
N ALA A 12 17.09 19.71 7.52
CA ALA A 12 17.30 21.15 7.33
C ALA A 12 16.01 21.89 6.93
N ARG A 13 15.16 21.26 6.11
CA ARG A 13 13.92 21.88 5.66
C ARG A 13 12.82 21.88 6.73
N LEU A 14 12.71 20.80 7.50
CA LEU A 14 11.81 20.72 8.65
C LEU A 14 12.20 21.69 9.77
N ARG A 15 13.49 21.98 9.96
CA ARG A 15 13.93 23.02 10.91
C ARG A 15 13.43 24.42 10.54
N GLN A 16 13.39 24.75 9.25
CA GLN A 16 12.98 26.08 8.79
C GLN A 16 11.46 26.29 8.90
N ARG A 17 10.68 25.21 8.79
CA ARG A 17 9.22 25.22 8.94
C ARG A 17 8.78 23.98 9.72
N PRO A 18 8.94 23.98 11.05
CA PRO A 18 8.58 22.83 11.86
C PRO A 18 7.06 22.60 11.84
N PRO A 19 6.61 21.34 11.94
CA PRO A 19 5.19 21.03 12.08
C PRO A 19 4.57 21.71 13.31
N ALA A 20 3.27 22.01 13.23
CA ALA A 20 2.54 22.59 14.34
C ALA A 20 2.67 21.73 15.62
N GLY A 21 3.00 22.35 16.75
CA GLY A 21 3.20 21.66 18.02
C GLY A 21 4.56 20.96 18.18
N VAL A 22 5.45 21.02 17.19
CA VAL A 22 6.80 20.42 17.26
C VAL A 22 7.85 21.50 17.43
N SER A 23 8.62 21.42 18.52
CA SER A 23 9.75 22.34 18.72
C SER A 23 10.97 21.92 17.89
N VAL A 24 11.78 22.89 17.50
CA VAL A 24 13.05 22.63 16.78
C VAL A 24 13.98 21.74 17.60
N ALA A 25 14.05 21.95 18.92
CA ALA A 25 14.86 21.12 19.82
C ALA A 25 14.39 19.65 19.85
N TYR A 26 13.07 19.42 19.85
CA TYR A 26 12.52 18.07 19.76
C TYR A 26 12.85 17.43 18.42
N LEU A 27 12.64 18.17 17.32
CA LEU A 27 12.97 17.72 15.96
C LEU A 27 14.45 17.35 15.85
N ASP A 28 15.36 18.15 16.41
CA ASP A 28 16.80 17.87 16.41
C ASP A 28 17.15 16.61 17.18
N GLY A 29 16.53 16.42 18.35
CA GLY A 29 16.66 15.21 19.14
C GLY A 29 16.15 13.98 18.37
N PHE A 30 15.01 14.11 17.71
CA PHE A 30 14.42 13.05 16.89
C PHE A 30 15.32 12.69 15.70
N MET A 31 15.73 13.66 14.90
CA MET A 31 16.58 13.45 13.72
C MET A 31 17.89 12.78 14.12
N ARG A 32 18.51 13.19 15.23
CA ARG A 32 19.74 12.57 15.74
C ARG A 32 19.54 11.12 16.17
N ARG A 33 18.47 10.82 16.91
CA ARG A 33 18.18 9.44 17.38
C ARG A 33 17.80 8.49 16.26
N HIS A 34 17.05 8.97 15.27
CA HIS A 34 16.47 8.13 14.22
C HIS A 34 17.22 8.20 12.89
N ARG A 35 18.33 8.95 12.80
CA ARG A 35 19.08 9.15 11.55
C ARG A 35 19.41 7.83 10.85
N ALA A 36 19.96 6.87 11.59
CA ALA A 36 20.37 5.59 11.01
C ALA A 36 19.18 4.82 10.41
N ALA A 37 18.05 4.76 11.13
CA ALA A 37 16.84 4.09 10.66
C ALA A 37 16.24 4.78 9.43
N LEU A 38 16.20 6.12 9.42
CA LEU A 38 15.74 6.89 8.27
C LEU A 38 16.63 6.66 7.05
N VAL A 39 17.96 6.71 7.21
CA VAL A 39 18.91 6.45 6.11
C VAL A 39 18.71 5.06 5.52
N GLN A 40 18.51 4.03 6.36
CA GLN A 40 18.25 2.67 5.86
C GLN A 40 16.94 2.59 5.08
N LEU A 41 15.86 3.18 5.60
CA LEU A 41 14.57 3.25 4.90
C LEU A 41 14.70 3.90 3.52
N PHE A 42 15.41 5.03 3.45
CA PHE A 42 15.65 5.73 2.18
C PHE A 42 16.52 4.91 1.23
N ARG A 43 17.52 4.18 1.73
CA ARG A 43 18.33 3.29 0.90
C ARG A 43 17.50 2.16 0.29
N GLU A 44 16.66 1.51 1.09
CA GLU A 44 15.82 0.39 0.66
C GLU A 44 14.72 0.82 -0.32
N GLN A 45 14.06 1.95 -0.06
CA GLN A 45 12.90 2.37 -0.85
C GLN A 45 13.26 3.24 -2.06
N LEU A 46 14.38 3.96 -1.99
CA LEU A 46 14.72 5.02 -2.93
C LEU A 46 16.16 4.90 -3.48
N GLY A 47 16.95 3.91 -3.05
CA GLY A 47 18.36 3.75 -3.42
C GLY A 47 18.63 3.81 -4.93
N ASP A 48 17.89 3.05 -5.74
CA ASP A 48 18.06 3.04 -7.20
C ASP A 48 17.70 4.39 -7.85
N ARG A 49 16.66 5.06 -7.31
CA ARG A 49 16.24 6.40 -7.79
C ARG A 49 17.23 7.50 -7.40
N LEU A 50 17.83 7.38 -6.22
CA LEU A 50 18.83 8.31 -5.68
C LEU A 50 20.21 8.17 -6.34
N ALA A 51 20.55 6.95 -6.76
CA ALA A 51 21.75 6.62 -7.51
C ALA A 51 21.68 7.05 -9.00
N GLY A 52 20.59 7.70 -9.42
CA GLY A 52 20.42 8.15 -10.81
C GLY A 52 20.38 7.01 -11.82
N ARG A 53 20.17 5.76 -11.37
CA ARG A 53 19.93 4.65 -12.28
C ARG A 53 18.57 4.90 -12.90
N ALA A 54 18.57 5.18 -14.20
CA ALA A 54 17.35 5.25 -14.98
C ALA A 54 16.65 3.89 -14.84
N LEU A 55 15.56 3.88 -14.08
CA LEU A 55 14.55 2.86 -14.29
C LEU A 55 14.19 2.91 -15.78
N PRO A 56 14.07 1.77 -16.47
CA PRO A 56 13.59 1.76 -17.84
C PRO A 56 12.32 2.61 -17.88
N PRO A 57 12.16 3.47 -18.90
CA PRO A 57 11.02 4.35 -18.97
C PRO A 57 9.77 3.50 -18.77
N PRO A 58 8.89 3.89 -17.83
CA PRO A 58 7.60 3.25 -17.73
C PRO A 58 7.00 3.21 -19.13
N PRO A 59 6.44 2.07 -19.57
CA PRO A 59 5.58 2.12 -20.72
C PRO A 59 4.56 3.21 -20.42
N VAL A 60 4.46 4.22 -21.29
CA VAL A 60 3.36 5.17 -21.28
C VAL A 60 2.11 4.32 -21.17
N VAL A 61 1.41 4.43 -20.04
CA VAL A 61 0.10 3.80 -19.91
C VAL A 61 -0.75 4.61 -20.87
N GLN A 62 -0.80 4.19 -22.13
CA GLN A 62 -1.76 4.78 -23.06
C GLN A 62 -3.10 4.63 -22.36
N ALA A 63 -3.75 5.77 -22.09
CA ALA A 63 -5.13 5.80 -21.66
C ALA A 63 -5.84 4.81 -22.58
N VAL A 64 -6.45 3.79 -22.00
CA VAL A 64 -7.11 2.75 -22.78
C VAL A 64 -8.22 3.48 -23.55
N GLU A 65 -7.98 3.79 -24.81
CA GLU A 65 -9.01 4.34 -25.70
C GLU A 65 -10.04 3.22 -25.87
N GLY A 66 -11.10 3.32 -25.08
CA GLY A 66 -12.07 2.25 -24.93
C GLY A 66 -13.17 2.61 -23.94
N GLU A 67 -14.28 1.90 -24.06
CA GLU A 67 -15.40 1.97 -23.12
C GLU A 67 -14.91 1.65 -21.69
N LEU A 68 -15.10 2.59 -20.78
CA LEU A 68 -14.69 2.44 -19.38
C LEU A 68 -15.39 1.23 -18.73
N PRO A 69 -14.74 0.55 -17.76
CA PRO A 69 -15.32 -0.63 -17.14
C PRO A 69 -16.68 -0.42 -16.48
N GLU A 70 -17.03 0.80 -16.04
CA GLU A 70 -18.35 1.07 -15.46
C GLU A 70 -19.50 0.98 -16.47
N HIS A 71 -19.19 1.13 -17.77
CA HIS A 71 -20.17 0.98 -18.85
C HIS A 71 -20.35 -0.49 -19.27
N TRP A 72 -19.46 -1.38 -18.84
CA TRP A 72 -19.58 -2.80 -19.14
C TRP A 72 -20.73 -3.44 -18.36
N THR A 73 -21.33 -4.48 -18.94
CA THR A 73 -22.26 -5.33 -18.21
C THR A 73 -21.57 -5.99 -17.01
N ALA A 74 -22.32 -6.26 -15.95
CA ALA A 74 -21.81 -6.94 -14.76
C ALA A 74 -21.12 -8.27 -15.12
N ALA A 75 -21.69 -9.04 -16.05
CA ALA A 75 -21.10 -10.29 -16.53
C ALA A 75 -19.73 -10.10 -17.18
N ARG A 76 -19.57 -9.07 -18.01
CA ARG A 76 -18.29 -8.73 -18.67
C ARG A 76 -17.24 -8.31 -17.64
N ARG A 77 -17.61 -7.46 -16.67
CA ARG A 77 -16.72 -7.06 -15.57
C ARG A 77 -16.26 -8.27 -14.74
N THR A 78 -17.20 -9.13 -14.34
CA THR A 78 -16.89 -10.37 -13.60
C THR A 78 -15.94 -11.27 -14.38
N HIS A 79 -16.15 -11.46 -15.68
CA HIS A 79 -15.27 -12.27 -16.51
C HIS A 79 -13.85 -11.66 -16.61
N ALA A 80 -13.75 -10.36 -16.88
CA ALA A 80 -12.47 -9.66 -16.98
C ALA A 80 -11.69 -9.68 -15.65
N ASN A 81 -12.36 -9.45 -14.53
CA ASN A 81 -11.73 -9.48 -13.21
C ASN A 81 -11.18 -10.88 -12.88
N ILE A 82 -11.95 -11.94 -13.15
CA ILE A 82 -11.49 -13.31 -12.92
C ILE A 82 -10.29 -13.64 -13.82
N ALA A 83 -10.33 -13.26 -15.09
CA ALA A 83 -9.21 -13.46 -16.01
C ALA A 83 -7.93 -12.76 -15.51
N ALA A 84 -8.05 -11.53 -15.03
CA ALA A 84 -6.94 -10.79 -14.44
C ALA A 84 -6.40 -11.45 -13.16
N MET A 85 -7.28 -11.96 -12.28
CA MET A 85 -6.86 -12.69 -11.07
C MET A 85 -6.10 -13.97 -11.42
N VAL A 86 -6.56 -14.73 -12.42
CA VAL A 86 -5.86 -15.93 -12.91
C VAL A 86 -4.47 -15.60 -13.44
N VAL A 87 -4.35 -14.53 -14.24
CA VAL A 87 -3.04 -14.05 -14.73
C VAL A 87 -2.15 -13.61 -13.57
N ALA A 88 -2.69 -12.87 -12.60
CA ALA A 88 -1.93 -12.41 -11.44
C ALA A 88 -1.40 -13.57 -10.59
N ALA A 89 -2.24 -14.56 -10.28
CA ALA A 89 -1.86 -15.75 -9.53
C ALA A 89 -0.73 -16.52 -10.24
N ARG A 90 -0.90 -16.77 -11.53
CA ARG A 90 0.10 -17.46 -12.34
C ARG A 90 1.44 -16.72 -12.39
N LEU A 91 1.42 -15.39 -12.53
CA LEU A 91 2.64 -14.58 -12.56
C LEU A 91 3.39 -14.59 -11.23
N GLU A 92 2.67 -14.64 -10.11
CA GLU A 92 3.26 -14.80 -8.77
C GLU A 92 3.97 -16.15 -8.65
N ASP A 93 3.29 -17.24 -9.04
CA ASP A 93 3.86 -18.59 -9.03
C ASP A 93 5.10 -18.71 -9.92
N GLU A 94 5.03 -18.17 -11.14
CA GLU A 94 6.12 -18.23 -12.13
C GLU A 94 7.25 -17.21 -11.86
N ARG A 95 7.04 -16.27 -10.92
CA ARG A 95 7.98 -15.19 -10.54
C ARG A 95 8.59 -14.45 -11.74
N ARG A 96 7.76 -14.13 -12.74
CA ARG A 96 8.21 -13.47 -13.97
C ARG A 96 7.44 -12.19 -14.27
N ALA A 97 8.03 -11.39 -15.15
CA ALA A 97 7.35 -10.22 -15.69
C ALA A 97 6.19 -10.62 -16.63
N PRO A 98 5.08 -9.85 -16.64
CA PRO A 98 3.99 -10.06 -17.57
C PRO A 98 4.41 -9.75 -19.00
N THR A 99 3.85 -10.49 -19.96
CA THR A 99 3.89 -10.16 -21.39
C THR A 99 3.01 -8.94 -21.71
N ALA A 100 3.08 -8.42 -22.94
CA ALA A 100 2.22 -7.30 -23.36
C ALA A 100 0.73 -7.66 -23.33
N GLU A 101 0.37 -8.90 -23.63
CA GLU A 101 -1.01 -9.39 -23.57
C GLU A 101 -1.48 -9.55 -22.13
N GLU A 102 -0.67 -10.16 -21.27
CA GLU A 102 -1.00 -10.28 -19.85
C GLU A 102 -1.13 -8.92 -19.18
N ARG A 103 -0.32 -7.92 -19.57
CA ARG A 103 -0.50 -6.54 -19.12
C ARG A 103 -1.86 -5.98 -19.52
N ARG A 104 -2.34 -6.25 -20.74
CA ARG A 104 -3.68 -5.82 -21.17
C ARG A 104 -4.78 -6.52 -20.36
N THR A 105 -4.63 -7.82 -20.08
CA THR A 105 -5.57 -8.56 -19.22
C THR A 105 -5.60 -8.01 -17.81
N LEU A 106 -4.44 -7.74 -17.21
CA LEU A 106 -4.34 -7.13 -15.88
C LEU A 106 -4.93 -5.71 -15.84
N ALA A 107 -4.70 -4.91 -16.88
CA ALA A 107 -5.25 -3.56 -17.00
C ALA A 107 -6.79 -3.53 -17.12
N ALA A 108 -7.42 -4.65 -17.49
CA ALA A 108 -8.88 -4.78 -17.55
C ALA A 108 -9.52 -5.08 -16.18
N TYR A 109 -8.73 -5.29 -15.13
CA TYR A 109 -9.27 -5.46 -13.77
C TYR A 109 -9.89 -4.15 -13.28
N SER A 110 -11.18 -4.20 -12.99
CA SER A 110 -12.00 -3.03 -12.62
C SER A 110 -12.47 -3.05 -11.16
N GLY A 111 -12.07 -4.07 -10.39
CA GLY A 111 -12.59 -4.28 -9.04
C GLY A 111 -14.01 -4.85 -9.01
N TRP A 112 -14.42 -5.26 -7.82
CA TRP A 112 -15.68 -5.91 -7.46
C TRP A 112 -16.73 -4.94 -6.91
N GLY A 113 -16.41 -3.65 -6.77
CA GLY A 113 -17.38 -2.61 -6.42
C GLY A 113 -18.63 -2.66 -7.32
N GLY A 114 -19.80 -2.85 -6.69
CA GLY A 114 -21.10 -2.96 -7.38
C GLY A 114 -21.37 -4.33 -8.03
N LEU A 115 -20.49 -5.32 -7.85
CA LEU A 115 -20.68 -6.71 -8.26
C LEU A 115 -20.98 -7.59 -7.04
N THR A 116 -21.70 -8.69 -7.25
CA THR A 116 -21.89 -9.73 -6.23
C THR A 116 -20.71 -10.71 -6.26
N ILE A 117 -20.06 -10.92 -5.11
CA ILE A 117 -18.91 -11.83 -4.99
C ILE A 117 -19.36 -13.26 -4.74
N GLU A 118 -20.50 -13.45 -4.06
CA GLU A 118 -21.01 -14.76 -3.63
C GLU A 118 -21.17 -15.71 -4.82
N GLY A 119 -21.60 -15.19 -5.97
CA GLY A 119 -21.77 -15.97 -7.20
C GLY A 119 -20.47 -16.22 -7.98
N ALA A 120 -19.37 -15.52 -7.66
CA ALA A 120 -18.12 -15.57 -8.42
C ALA A 120 -16.93 -16.13 -7.63
N ALA A 121 -16.99 -16.13 -6.29
CA ALA A 121 -15.89 -16.52 -5.40
C ALA A 121 -15.36 -17.93 -5.69
N HIS A 122 -16.24 -18.87 -6.07
CA HIS A 122 -15.86 -20.24 -6.44
C HIS A 122 -14.95 -20.33 -7.68
N ARG A 123 -14.82 -19.24 -8.45
CA ARG A 123 -13.99 -19.15 -9.66
C ARG A 123 -12.66 -18.45 -9.39
N PHE A 124 -12.42 -18.00 -8.16
CA PHE A 124 -11.17 -17.32 -7.82
C PHE A 124 -10.03 -18.34 -7.83
N PRO A 125 -8.81 -17.93 -8.22
CA PRO A 125 -7.65 -18.81 -8.12
C PRO A 125 -7.47 -19.29 -6.68
N GLN A 126 -6.91 -20.49 -6.51
CA GLN A 126 -6.66 -21.08 -5.20
C GLN A 126 -5.80 -20.14 -4.34
N ASP A 127 -6.17 -20.00 -3.06
CA ASP A 127 -5.51 -19.13 -2.07
C ASP A 127 -5.44 -17.64 -2.45
N PHE A 128 -6.14 -17.22 -3.51
CA PHE A 128 -6.22 -15.82 -3.91
C PHE A 128 -7.12 -15.05 -2.94
N PRO A 129 -6.69 -13.87 -2.45
CA PRO A 129 -7.49 -13.08 -1.51
C PRO A 129 -8.90 -12.76 -2.04
N VAL A 130 -9.91 -13.09 -1.25
CA VAL A 130 -11.29 -12.64 -1.49
C VAL A 130 -11.42 -11.19 -0.99
N PRO A 131 -11.92 -10.24 -1.78
CA PRO A 131 -12.13 -8.87 -1.34
C PRO A 131 -13.00 -8.79 -0.09
N GLU A 132 -12.57 -7.99 0.90
CA GLU A 132 -13.33 -7.79 2.13
C GLU A 132 -14.46 -6.75 1.93
N PRO A 133 -15.54 -6.81 2.74
CA PRO A 133 -16.70 -5.94 2.56
C PRO A 133 -16.39 -4.44 2.52
N ARG A 134 -15.44 -3.94 3.33
CA ARG A 134 -15.06 -2.52 3.28
C ARG A 134 -14.28 -2.19 2.01
N GLY A 135 -13.49 -3.13 1.49
CA GLY A 135 -12.80 -2.99 0.22
C GLY A 135 -13.78 -2.75 -0.93
N LEU A 136 -14.91 -3.46 -0.94
CA LEU A 136 -15.95 -3.27 -1.96
C LEU A 136 -16.58 -1.88 -1.94
N ILE A 137 -16.73 -1.29 -0.77
CA ILE A 137 -17.22 0.09 -0.63
C ILE A 137 -16.23 1.06 -1.25
N HIS A 138 -14.94 0.91 -0.95
CA HIS A 138 -13.89 1.76 -1.52
C HIS A 138 -13.80 1.63 -3.04
N GLU A 139 -13.94 0.43 -3.58
CA GLU A 139 -13.97 0.19 -5.03
C GLU A 139 -15.23 0.76 -5.69
N PHE A 140 -16.38 0.72 -5.02
CA PHE A 140 -17.63 1.30 -5.53
C PHE A 140 -17.56 2.84 -5.65
N TYR A 141 -16.97 3.51 -4.67
CA TYR A 141 -16.86 4.98 -4.65
C TYR A 141 -15.61 5.52 -5.35
N THR A 142 -14.76 4.66 -5.93
CA THR A 142 -13.54 5.05 -6.65
C THR A 142 -13.62 4.62 -8.11
N PRO A 143 -14.50 5.23 -8.92
CA PRO A 143 -14.69 4.84 -10.31
C PRO A 143 -13.42 5.07 -11.15
N ALA A 144 -13.16 4.17 -12.09
CA ALA A 144 -12.06 4.23 -13.04
C ALA A 144 -12.06 5.53 -13.86
N ALA A 145 -13.23 6.08 -14.20
CA ALA A 145 -13.35 7.38 -14.86
C ALA A 145 -12.67 8.51 -14.06
N VAL A 146 -12.94 8.57 -12.76
CA VAL A 146 -12.36 9.59 -11.87
C VAL A 146 -10.87 9.34 -11.70
N CYS A 147 -10.45 8.08 -11.53
CA CYS A 147 -9.04 7.72 -11.45
C CYS A 147 -8.26 8.12 -12.70
N ALA A 148 -8.82 7.87 -13.89
CA ALA A 148 -8.22 8.23 -15.17
C ALA A 148 -8.08 9.75 -15.32
N GLU A 149 -9.11 10.51 -14.95
CA GLU A 149 -9.03 11.97 -14.99
C GLU A 149 -8.04 12.54 -13.97
N VAL A 150 -8.01 12.00 -12.74
CA VAL A 150 -6.98 12.36 -11.76
C VAL A 150 -5.59 12.06 -12.33
N ALA A 151 -5.38 10.91 -12.96
CA ALA A 151 -4.11 10.57 -13.58
C ALA A 151 -3.75 11.57 -14.69
N ARG A 152 -4.67 11.87 -15.61
CA ARG A 152 -4.46 12.83 -16.71
C ARG A 152 -4.09 14.24 -16.20
N VAL A 153 -4.70 14.69 -15.10
CA VAL A 153 -4.44 16.00 -14.49
C VAL A 153 -3.11 16.01 -13.73
N VAL A 154 -2.79 14.93 -13.03
CA VAL A 154 -1.60 14.86 -12.15
C VAL A 154 -0.33 14.51 -12.92
N GLU A 155 -0.43 13.72 -13.99
CA GLU A 155 0.73 13.22 -14.75
C GLU A 155 1.69 14.33 -15.22
N PRO A 156 1.24 15.47 -15.78
CA PRO A 156 2.13 16.57 -16.17
C PRO A 156 2.84 17.25 -14.99
N LEU A 157 2.30 17.12 -13.78
CA LEU A 157 2.87 17.67 -12.55
C LEU A 157 3.93 16.74 -11.95
N LEU A 158 3.98 15.49 -12.40
CA LEU A 158 4.99 14.53 -11.97
C LEU A 158 6.29 14.80 -12.74
N PRO A 159 7.43 14.93 -12.04
CA PRO A 159 8.71 15.10 -12.74
C PRO A 159 9.01 13.88 -13.60
N ALA A 160 9.48 14.12 -14.83
CA ALA A 160 9.73 13.09 -15.83
C ALA A 160 10.50 11.88 -15.25
N GLY A 161 10.01 10.67 -15.49
CA GLY A 161 10.63 9.41 -15.05
C GLY A 161 10.10 8.80 -13.74
N ARG A 162 8.91 9.21 -13.27
CA ARG A 162 8.32 8.74 -11.99
C ARG A 162 7.16 7.74 -12.08
N SER A 163 6.79 7.21 -13.24
CA SER A 163 5.97 6.00 -13.24
C SER A 163 6.89 4.80 -12.99
N THR A 164 6.90 4.28 -11.77
CA THR A 164 7.38 2.91 -11.59
C THR A 164 6.32 1.96 -12.13
N PRO A 165 6.69 0.89 -12.84
CA PRO A 165 5.73 -0.16 -13.15
C PRO A 165 5.12 -0.69 -11.85
N TRP A 166 3.81 -0.88 -11.88
CA TRP A 166 3.07 -1.65 -10.88
C TRP A 166 3.78 -2.99 -10.60
N SER A 167 3.96 -3.33 -9.33
CA SER A 167 4.49 -4.62 -8.89
C SER A 167 3.48 -5.27 -7.95
N PRO A 168 3.04 -6.52 -8.20
CA PRO A 168 2.02 -7.19 -7.41
C PRO A 168 2.42 -7.32 -5.92
N ALA A 169 3.71 -7.39 -5.61
CA ALA A 169 4.24 -7.41 -4.25
C ALA A 169 3.96 -6.14 -3.42
N ARG A 170 3.55 -5.03 -4.03
CA ARG A 170 3.20 -3.78 -3.31
C ARG A 170 1.70 -3.66 -2.99
N ALA A 171 0.85 -4.45 -3.63
CA ALA A 171 -0.60 -4.32 -3.52
C ALA A 171 -1.19 -5.16 -2.38
N SER A 172 -0.53 -6.29 -2.07
CA SER A 172 -0.76 -7.01 -0.83
C SER A 172 -0.06 -6.25 0.29
N GLY A 173 -0.82 -5.57 1.16
CA GLY A 173 -0.32 -5.02 2.42
C GLY A 173 0.20 -6.07 3.42
N ALA A 174 0.71 -7.20 2.94
CA ALA A 174 1.36 -8.23 3.73
C ALA A 174 2.77 -7.76 4.08
N SER A 175 2.87 -6.91 5.11
CA SER A 175 4.10 -6.76 5.86
C SER A 175 4.46 -8.11 6.47
N SER A 176 5.31 -8.88 5.79
CA SER A 176 5.99 -10.04 6.35
C SER A 176 7.19 -9.58 7.19
N ALA A 177 6.94 -8.69 8.16
CA ALA A 177 7.86 -8.48 9.26
C ALA A 177 7.55 -9.52 10.34
N PRO A 178 8.49 -10.41 10.73
CA PRO A 178 8.25 -11.28 11.87
C PRO A 178 8.05 -10.40 13.10
N LEU A 179 6.89 -10.55 13.75
CA LEU A 179 6.61 -10.00 15.07
C LEU A 179 7.66 -10.55 16.04
N ARG A 180 8.78 -9.84 16.20
CA ARG A 180 9.66 -10.04 17.36
C ARG A 180 8.88 -9.57 18.57
N ALA A 181 8.43 -10.52 19.37
CA ALA A 181 7.96 -10.25 20.72
C ALA A 181 9.05 -9.48 21.48
N SER A 182 8.78 -8.22 21.83
CA SER A 182 9.58 -7.50 22.83
C SER A 182 9.23 -8.05 24.22
N PRO A 183 10.21 -8.43 25.05
CA PRO A 183 9.96 -8.94 26.38
C PRO A 183 9.83 -7.76 27.35
N ALA A 184 8.64 -7.20 27.46
CA ALA A 184 8.35 -6.21 28.49
C ALA A 184 6.86 -6.18 28.81
N CYS A 185 6.38 -7.21 29.50
CA CYS A 185 5.22 -7.17 30.42
C CYS A 185 5.05 -8.57 31.05
N ALA A 186 5.99 -8.96 31.90
CA ALA A 186 5.74 -10.01 32.89
C ALA A 186 5.26 -9.33 34.18
N GLY A 187 4.19 -9.88 34.78
CA GLY A 187 3.43 -9.33 35.91
C GLY A 187 4.29 -9.03 37.15
N ARG A 188 3.83 -8.27 38.15
CA ARG A 188 2.65 -8.32 39.04
C ARG A 188 3.14 -7.61 40.35
N PRO A 189 2.37 -7.43 41.45
CA PRO A 189 0.94 -7.63 41.70
C PRO A 189 0.21 -6.40 42.28
N SER A 190 -1.11 -6.37 42.13
CA SER A 190 -2.01 -5.45 42.84
C SER A 190 -2.17 -5.89 44.30
N SER A 191 -1.88 -4.99 45.24
CA SER A 191 -2.12 -5.15 46.68
C SER A 191 -3.35 -4.34 47.05
N ILE A 192 -4.45 -5.02 47.36
CA ILE A 192 -5.66 -4.43 47.97
C ILE A 192 -5.74 -4.95 49.42
N PRO A 193 -5.74 -4.08 50.43
CA PRO A 193 -5.85 -4.52 51.82
C PRO A 193 -7.31 -4.91 52.16
N SER A 194 -7.46 -6.14 52.66
CA SER A 194 -8.67 -6.67 53.27
C SER A 194 -8.95 -5.96 54.59
N SER A 195 -10.09 -5.28 54.70
CA SER A 195 -10.65 -4.89 56.00
C SER A 195 -11.82 -5.81 56.34
N ARG A 196 -11.66 -6.59 57.42
CA ARG A 196 -12.71 -7.39 58.05
C ARG A 196 -13.49 -6.49 59.02
N ARG A 197 -14.80 -6.37 58.82
CA ARG A 197 -15.84 -6.21 59.85
C ARG A 197 -16.95 -7.18 59.38
N GLY A 198 -17.41 -8.20 60.11
CA GLY A 198 -17.65 -8.28 61.54
C GLY A 198 -19.16 -8.26 61.75
N CYS A 199 -19.87 -9.36 61.42
CA CYS A 199 -21.23 -9.66 61.86
C CYS A 199 -21.35 -11.18 62.04
N SER A 200 -21.60 -11.61 63.27
CA SER A 200 -21.88 -12.99 63.66
C SER A 200 -23.35 -13.05 64.11
N PRO A 201 -24.13 -14.08 63.75
CA PRO A 201 -25.43 -14.32 64.36
C PRO A 201 -25.34 -15.49 65.34
N ARG A 202 -25.74 -15.26 66.60
CA ARG A 202 -26.44 -16.20 67.48
C ARG A 202 -27.05 -15.43 68.64
#